data_AF-A0A523NBD4-F1
#
_entry.id   AF-A0A523NBD4-F1
#
_cell.length_a   1.000
_cell.length_b   1.000
_cell.length_c   1.000
_cell.angle_alpha   90.00
_cell.angle_beta   90.00
_cell.angle_gamma   90.00
#
_symmetry.space_group_name_H-M   'P 1'
#
loop_
_entity.id
_entity.type
_entity.pdbx_description
1 polymer ?
#
loop_
_entity_poly.entity_id
_entity_poly.type
_entity_poly.pdbx_seq_one_letter_code
_entity_poly.pdbx_strand_id
1 'polypeptide(L)'
;MANRQWGFVGRSPRKGRTTASSATRNQLRRSGGRSYQAHRDWLVDRHGSICAYCGVETDPDEMTLDHVRPRKGQSAYDRPDNLVLACRSCNAEKADVPLLTFLLGKRSRGVYLLHYGDHLSEALQELARKASERPLLSS
;
A
#
# COMPACT_ATOMS: atom_id res chain seq x y z
N MET A 1 34.07 23.53 63.48
CA MET A 1 32.90 24.06 64.22
C MET A 1 31.77 23.05 64.15
N ALA A 2 31.23 22.65 65.29
CA ALA A 2 30.16 21.67 65.42
C ALA A 2 28.79 22.35 65.49
N ASN A 3 27.81 21.69 64.89
CA ASN A 3 26.44 21.47 65.39
C ASN A 3 25.53 22.70 65.63
N ARG A 4 24.36 22.74 64.97
CA ARG A 4 23.06 22.39 65.59
C ARG A 4 21.86 22.68 64.68
N GLN A 5 21.10 21.61 64.54
CA GLN A 5 19.71 21.43 64.13
C GLN A 5 18.70 22.36 64.82
N TRP A 6 17.65 22.77 64.08
CA TRP A 6 16.30 23.01 64.61
C TRP A 6 15.27 22.63 63.53
N GLY A 7 14.39 21.69 63.86
CA GLY A 7 13.23 21.31 63.04
C GLY A 7 11.98 22.08 63.45
N PHE A 8 10.99 22.12 62.56
CA PHE A 8 9.60 22.31 62.95
C PHE A 8 8.68 21.43 62.11
N VAL A 9 7.71 20.87 62.82
CA VAL A 9 6.75 19.84 62.45
C VAL A 9 5.46 20.52 61.95
N GLY A 10 4.87 20.03 60.87
CA GLY A 10 3.53 20.41 60.42
C GLY A 10 2.89 19.28 59.61
N ARG A 11 1.71 18.81 60.04
CA ARG A 11 1.03 17.60 59.52
C ARG A 11 -0.35 17.95 58.93
N SER A 12 -0.71 17.24 57.83
CA SER A 12 -2.05 16.93 57.26
C SER A 12 -2.74 17.95 56.31
N PRO A 13 -3.66 17.54 55.39
CA PRO A 13 -4.22 16.19 55.11
C PRO A 13 -4.20 15.72 53.61
N ARG A 14 -4.69 14.48 53.40
CA ARG A 14 -4.72 13.64 52.17
C ARG A 14 -5.78 14.03 51.12
N LYS A 15 -5.48 13.87 49.81
CA LYS A 15 -6.39 13.41 48.71
C LYS A 15 -5.55 13.33 47.41
N GLY A 16 -5.57 12.34 46.53
CA GLY A 16 -6.29 11.09 46.40
C GLY A 16 -5.57 10.20 45.38
N ARG A 17 -5.86 8.90 45.42
CA ARG A 17 -5.31 7.86 44.54
C ARG A 17 -6.17 7.80 43.28
N THR A 18 -5.59 8.05 42.09
CA THR A 18 -6.14 7.55 40.83
C THR A 18 -5.01 6.97 39.98
N THR A 19 -4.94 5.65 40.01
CA THR A 19 -4.37 4.83 38.95
C THR A 19 -5.20 5.05 37.69
N ALA A 20 -4.64 5.73 36.70
CA ALA A 20 -5.18 5.72 35.34
C ALA A 20 -4.08 5.23 34.40
N SER A 21 -4.28 3.98 33.99
CA SER A 21 -3.41 3.17 33.18
C SER A 21 -2.95 3.85 31.90
N SER A 22 -1.72 3.53 31.52
CA SER A 22 -1.03 3.84 30.27
C SER A 22 -1.75 3.27 29.04
N ALA A 23 -2.94 3.77 28.71
CA ALA A 23 -3.69 3.41 27.52
C ALA A 23 -3.20 4.26 26.32
N THR A 24 -2.16 3.73 25.67
CA THR A 24 -2.00 3.65 24.21
C THR A 24 -2.20 4.93 23.40
N ARG A 25 -1.09 5.66 23.23
CA ARG A 25 -0.86 6.78 22.29
C ARG A 25 -0.93 6.36 20.80
N ASN A 26 -1.63 5.29 20.43
CA ASN A 26 -1.55 4.65 19.11
C ASN A 26 -2.90 4.30 18.48
N GLN A 27 -3.97 5.05 18.78
CA GLN A 27 -5.31 4.81 18.18
C GLN A 27 -5.73 5.82 17.10
N LEU A 28 -4.82 6.67 16.62
CA LEU A 28 -5.12 7.67 15.57
C LEU A 28 -4.35 7.41 14.26
N ARG A 29 -4.08 6.15 13.92
CA ARG A 29 -3.50 5.76 12.63
C ARG A 29 -4.50 4.93 11.82
N ARG A 30 -4.93 5.51 10.70
CA ARG A 30 -5.24 4.86 9.40
C ARG A 30 -6.68 4.42 9.13
N SER A 31 -7.52 5.37 8.72
CA SER A 31 -8.67 5.07 7.85
C SER A 31 -8.25 4.52 6.48
N GLY A 32 -7.08 4.92 5.98
CA GLY A 32 -6.56 4.47 4.66
C GLY A 32 -6.00 3.04 4.61
N GLY A 33 -5.84 2.36 5.76
CA GLY A 33 -5.35 0.97 5.79
C GLY A 33 -6.41 -0.05 5.41
N ARG A 34 -7.67 0.20 5.79
CA ARG A 34 -8.78 -0.72 5.49
C ARG A 34 -9.17 -0.67 4.01
N SER A 35 -9.14 0.50 3.38
CA SER A 35 -9.46 0.64 1.96
C SER A 35 -8.40 -0.02 1.06
N TYR A 36 -7.12 0.08 1.43
CA TYR A 36 -6.02 -0.53 0.66
C TYR A 36 -6.05 -2.05 0.74
N GLN A 37 -6.25 -2.60 1.96
CA GLN A 37 -6.38 -4.04 2.14
C GLN A 37 -7.65 -4.58 1.46
N ALA A 38 -8.80 -3.92 1.64
CA ALA A 38 -10.04 -4.34 0.99
C ALA A 38 -9.93 -4.34 -0.54
N HIS A 39 -9.21 -3.38 -1.13
CA HIS A 39 -8.97 -3.37 -2.57
C HIS A 39 -8.06 -4.52 -3.02
N ARG A 40 -7.03 -4.85 -2.22
CA ARG A 40 -6.18 -6.01 -2.46
C ARG A 40 -6.98 -7.30 -2.45
N ASP A 41 -7.81 -7.49 -1.43
CA ASP A 41 -8.62 -8.69 -1.26
C ASP A 41 -9.61 -8.82 -2.43
N TRP A 42 -10.24 -7.71 -2.84
CA TRP A 42 -11.07 -7.67 -4.03
C TRP A 42 -10.34 -8.07 -5.32
N LEU A 43 -9.09 -7.64 -5.50
CA LEU A 43 -8.28 -8.05 -6.66
C LEU A 43 -7.93 -9.54 -6.63
N VAL A 44 -7.60 -10.07 -5.45
CA VAL A 44 -7.30 -11.51 -5.28
C VAL A 44 -8.57 -12.34 -5.55
N ASP A 45 -9.73 -11.92 -5.06
CA ASP A 45 -10.99 -12.60 -5.33
C ASP A 45 -11.37 -12.58 -6.83
N ARG A 46 -11.05 -11.47 -7.53
CA ARG A 46 -11.38 -11.28 -8.95
C ARG A 46 -10.45 -12.06 -9.89
N HIS A 47 -9.15 -12.07 -9.60
CA HIS A 47 -8.13 -12.54 -10.54
C HIS A 47 -7.26 -13.69 -10.01
N GLY A 48 -7.43 -14.08 -8.74
CA GLY A 48 -6.47 -14.92 -8.02
C GLY A 48 -5.22 -14.15 -7.63
N SER A 49 -4.28 -14.84 -6.98
CA SER A 49 -2.95 -14.30 -6.65
C SER A 49 -2.00 -14.36 -7.86
N ILE A 50 -2.42 -13.71 -8.96
CA ILE A 50 -1.67 -13.63 -10.21
C ILE A 50 -1.10 -12.23 -10.42
N CYS A 51 0.19 -12.16 -10.78
CA CYS A 51 0.87 -10.90 -11.06
C CYS A 51 0.37 -10.28 -12.38
N ALA A 52 -0.11 -9.04 -12.32
CA ALA A 52 -0.61 -8.33 -13.48
C ALA A 52 0.47 -7.97 -14.52
N TYR A 53 1.75 -8.10 -14.18
CA TYR A 53 2.85 -7.80 -15.11
C TYR A 53 3.42 -9.02 -15.81
N CYS A 54 3.45 -10.18 -15.17
CA CYS A 54 4.10 -11.37 -15.75
C CYS A 54 3.23 -12.62 -15.76
N GLY A 55 2.03 -12.58 -15.18
CA GLY A 55 1.12 -13.71 -15.13
C GLY A 55 1.55 -14.83 -14.19
N VAL A 56 2.62 -14.66 -13.40
CA VAL A 56 3.02 -15.66 -12.41
C VAL A 56 2.00 -15.69 -11.27
N GLU A 57 1.56 -16.88 -10.90
CA GLU A 57 0.79 -17.14 -9.69
C GLU A 57 1.74 -17.36 -8.52
N THR A 58 1.49 -16.68 -7.41
CA THR A 58 2.25 -16.87 -6.15
C THR A 58 1.28 -17.06 -5.00
N ASP A 59 1.81 -17.40 -3.82
CA ASP A 59 1.02 -17.29 -2.59
C ASP A 59 0.45 -15.87 -2.47
N PRO A 60 -0.83 -15.71 -2.07
CA PRO A 60 -1.41 -14.42 -1.80
C PRO A 60 -0.52 -13.54 -0.93
N ASP A 61 0.10 -14.04 0.14
CA ASP A 61 0.91 -13.24 1.07
C ASP A 61 2.19 -12.66 0.43
N GLU A 62 2.66 -13.25 -0.65
CA GLU A 62 3.79 -12.73 -1.42
C GLU A 62 3.38 -11.68 -2.46
N MET A 63 2.08 -11.59 -2.74
CA MET A 63 1.53 -10.64 -3.70
C MET A 63 1.47 -9.23 -3.10
N THR A 64 2.08 -8.29 -3.80
CA THR A 64 2.10 -6.87 -3.42
C THR A 64 1.07 -6.09 -4.23
N LEU A 65 0.70 -4.91 -3.76
CA LEU A 65 -0.02 -3.94 -4.56
C LEU A 65 0.98 -2.91 -5.10
N ASP A 66 0.99 -2.73 -6.41
CA ASP A 66 1.82 -1.72 -7.08
C ASP A 66 0.97 -0.58 -7.64
N HIS A 67 1.52 0.63 -7.55
CA HIS A 67 0.97 1.82 -8.18
C HIS A 67 1.44 1.89 -9.64
N VAL A 68 0.53 1.64 -10.58
CA VAL A 68 0.86 1.59 -12.01
C VAL A 68 1.52 2.89 -12.49
N ARG A 69 1.00 4.04 -12.05
CA ARG A 69 1.68 5.35 -12.11
C ARG A 69 2.34 5.68 -10.76
N PRO A 70 3.63 6.07 -10.75
CA PRO A 70 4.33 6.44 -9.53
C PRO A 70 3.65 7.59 -8.76
N ARG A 71 3.66 7.50 -7.43
CA ARG A 71 3.27 8.56 -6.48
C ARG A 71 4.27 9.73 -6.51
N LYS A 72 4.27 10.60 -7.52
CA LYS A 72 4.98 11.89 -7.36
C LYS A 72 4.13 12.83 -6.49
N GLY A 73 4.25 12.67 -5.17
CA GLY A 73 3.86 13.66 -4.16
C GLY A 73 2.37 13.88 -3.89
N GLN A 74 1.46 13.08 -4.45
CA GLN A 74 0.01 13.23 -4.24
C GLN A 74 -0.66 11.95 -3.73
N SER A 75 -1.58 12.11 -2.77
CA SER A 75 -2.51 11.06 -2.31
C SER A 75 -3.50 10.60 -3.40
N ALA A 76 -3.62 11.38 -4.48
CA ALA A 76 -4.50 11.10 -5.62
C ALA A 76 -4.18 9.79 -6.36
N TYR A 77 -3.00 9.19 -6.14
CA TYR A 77 -2.58 7.95 -6.80
C TYR A 77 -2.98 6.68 -6.05
N ASP A 78 -3.51 6.77 -4.83
CA ASP A 78 -4.04 5.61 -4.08
C ASP A 78 -5.43 5.16 -4.54
N ARG A 79 -5.82 5.57 -5.74
CA ARG A 79 -7.11 5.19 -6.31
C ARG A 79 -7.07 3.73 -6.77
N PRO A 80 -8.18 2.99 -6.61
CA PRO A 80 -8.32 1.64 -7.12
C PRO A 80 -7.94 1.48 -8.60
N ASP A 81 -8.27 2.48 -9.42
CA ASP A 81 -8.02 2.52 -10.87
C ASP A 81 -6.54 2.73 -11.27
N ASN A 82 -5.62 2.71 -10.29
CA ASN A 82 -4.17 2.82 -10.46
C ASN A 82 -3.40 1.74 -9.67
N LEU A 83 -4.08 0.76 -9.09
CA LEU A 83 -3.47 -0.30 -8.27
C LEU A 83 -3.64 -1.67 -8.93
N VAL A 84 -2.59 -2.49 -8.91
CA VAL A 84 -2.64 -3.88 -9.40
C VAL A 84 -1.88 -4.82 -8.48
N LEU A 85 -2.21 -6.11 -8.54
CA LEU A 85 -1.41 -7.16 -7.94
C LEU A 85 -0.09 -7.33 -8.71
N ALA A 86 1.02 -7.34 -7.99
CA ALA A 86 2.35 -7.53 -8.55
C ALA A 86 3.19 -8.44 -7.66
N CYS A 87 3.91 -9.39 -8.26
CA CYS A 87 4.91 -10.16 -7.55
C CYS A 87 6.08 -9.25 -7.12
N ARG A 88 6.80 -9.66 -6.08
CA ARG A 88 7.91 -8.86 -5.51
C ARG A 88 8.98 -8.50 -6.54
N SER A 89 9.31 -9.40 -7.47
CA SER A 89 10.31 -9.16 -8.51
C SER A 89 9.86 -8.08 -9.50
N CYS A 90 8.65 -8.18 -10.05
CA CYS A 90 8.14 -7.17 -10.98
C CYS A 90 7.91 -5.82 -10.30
N ASN A 91 7.43 -5.82 -9.06
CA ASN A 91 7.25 -4.58 -8.30
C ASN A 91 8.61 -3.89 -8.05
N ALA A 92 9.64 -4.65 -7.65
CA ALA A 92 10.98 -4.12 -7.47
C ALA A 92 11.63 -3.64 -8.79
N GLU A 93 11.43 -4.37 -9.89
CA GLU A 93 11.92 -3.99 -11.22
C GLU A 93 11.23 -2.71 -11.73
N LYS A 94 9.91 -2.60 -11.51
CA LYS A 94 9.16 -1.43 -11.92
C LYS A 94 9.50 -0.22 -11.06
N ALA A 95 9.50 -0.35 -9.74
CA ALA A 95 9.79 0.73 -8.79
C ALA A 95 9.17 2.09 -9.22
N ASP A 96 10.01 3.09 -9.52
CA ASP A 96 9.63 4.41 -10.03
C ASP A 96 9.72 4.57 -11.55
N VAL A 97 10.05 3.49 -12.28
CA VAL A 97 10.11 3.43 -13.74
C VAL A 97 8.74 3.80 -14.32
N PRO A 98 8.67 4.75 -15.27
CA PRO A 98 7.43 5.07 -15.95
C PRO A 98 6.81 3.83 -16.62
N LEU A 99 5.49 3.65 -16.46
CA LEU A 99 4.78 2.47 -16.95
C LEU A 99 5.15 2.12 -18.40
N LEU A 100 5.13 3.09 -19.30
CA LEU A 100 5.41 2.86 -20.72
C LEU A 100 6.80 2.24 -20.91
N THR A 101 7.83 2.78 -20.25
CA THR A 101 9.20 2.25 -20.31
C THR A 101 9.25 0.82 -19.77
N PHE A 102 8.60 0.56 -18.63
CA PHE A 102 8.56 -0.76 -18.02
C PHE A 102 7.88 -1.81 -18.93
N LEU A 103 6.79 -1.44 -19.60
CA LEU A 103 6.08 -2.31 -20.54
C LEU A 103 6.90 -2.54 -21.83
N LEU A 104 7.57 -1.51 -22.36
CA LEU A 104 8.40 -1.65 -23.56
C LEU A 104 9.62 -2.55 -23.34
N GLY A 105 10.13 -2.66 -22.10
CA GLY A 105 11.20 -3.60 -21.74
C GLY A 105 10.80 -5.07 -21.88
N LYS A 106 9.50 -5.39 -21.78
CA LYS A 106 8.95 -6.72 -22.06
C LYS A 106 7.48 -6.61 -22.45
N ARG A 107 7.21 -6.55 -23.76
CA ARG A 107 5.87 -6.24 -24.30
C ARG A 107 4.76 -7.18 -23.86
N SER A 108 5.08 -8.44 -23.54
CA SER A 108 4.13 -9.38 -22.93
C SER A 108 3.50 -8.86 -21.63
N ARG A 109 4.18 -7.95 -20.91
CA ARG A 109 3.62 -7.27 -19.72
C ARG A 109 2.34 -6.50 -20.05
N GLY A 110 2.25 -5.92 -21.24
CA GLY A 110 1.06 -5.20 -21.68
C GLY A 110 -0.15 -6.12 -21.80
N VAL A 111 0.04 -7.35 -22.28
CA VAL A 111 -1.03 -8.36 -22.40
C VAL A 111 -1.56 -8.72 -21.02
N TYR A 112 -0.68 -9.04 -20.07
CA TYR A 112 -1.08 -9.38 -18.70
C TYR A 112 -1.73 -8.21 -17.98
N LEU A 113 -1.21 -6.99 -18.16
CA LEU A 113 -1.73 -5.81 -17.50
C LEU A 113 -3.14 -5.48 -17.98
N LEU A 114 -3.45 -5.70 -19.26
CA LEU A 114 -4.79 -5.51 -19.78
C LEU A 114 -5.78 -6.58 -19.29
N HIS A 115 -5.30 -7.78 -19.00
CA HIS A 115 -6.16 -8.88 -18.54
C HIS A 115 -6.44 -8.81 -17.03
N TYR A 116 -5.40 -8.60 -16.22
CA TYR A 116 -5.48 -8.58 -14.75
C TYR A 116 -5.59 -7.16 -14.15
N GLY A 117 -5.65 -6.13 -15.02
CA GLY A 117 -5.83 -4.73 -14.66
C GLY A 117 -7.00 -4.11 -15.40
N ASP A 118 -8.06 -4.89 -15.66
CA ASP A 118 -9.24 -4.45 -16.40
C ASP A 118 -10.05 -3.35 -15.70
N HIS A 119 -9.80 -3.12 -14.41
CA HIS A 119 -10.36 -2.05 -13.59
C HIS A 119 -9.54 -0.75 -13.62
N LEU A 120 -8.37 -0.75 -14.25
CA LEU A 120 -7.54 0.45 -14.35
C LEU A 120 -8.23 1.53 -15.17
N SER A 121 -7.84 2.78 -14.93
CA SER A 121 -8.37 3.90 -15.71
C SER A 121 -8.13 3.70 -17.21
N GLU A 122 -9.06 4.18 -18.05
CA GLU A 122 -8.97 4.09 -19.52
C GLU A 122 -7.63 4.58 -20.06
N ALA A 123 -7.06 5.63 -19.46
CA ALA A 123 -5.76 6.17 -19.87
C ALA A 123 -4.60 5.17 -19.65
N LEU A 124 -4.65 4.37 -18.59
CA LEU A 124 -3.64 3.33 -18.32
C LEU A 124 -3.84 2.12 -19.21
N GLN A 125 -5.09 1.69 -19.42
CA GLN A 125 -5.39 0.62 -20.36
C GLN A 125 -4.94 1.00 -21.78
N GLU A 126 -5.17 2.23 -22.21
CA GLU A 126 -4.75 2.71 -23.52
C GLU A 126 -3.23 2.74 -23.65
N LEU A 127 -2.52 3.14 -22.60
CA LEU A 127 -1.05 3.10 -22.59
C LEU A 127 -0.54 1.65 -22.70
N ALA A 128 -1.19 0.72 -22.00
CA ALA A 128 -0.86 -0.70 -22.07
C ALA A 128 -1.15 -1.31 -23.44
N ARG A 129 -2.27 -0.97 -24.08
CA ARG A 129 -2.60 -1.37 -25.47
C ARG A 129 -1.52 -0.93 -26.46
N LYS A 130 -1.06 0.32 -26.36
CA LYS A 130 0.01 0.86 -27.22
C LYS A 130 1.36 0.18 -27.02
N ALA A 131 1.63 -0.32 -25.83
CA ALA A 131 2.89 -0.98 -25.49
C ALA A 131 2.85 -2.52 -25.68
N SER A 132 1.66 -3.10 -25.77
CA SER A 132 1.43 -4.54 -25.89
C SER A 132 1.84 -5.08 -27.27
N GLU A 133 2.27 -6.35 -27.29
CA GLU A 133 2.63 -7.08 -28.51
C GLU A 133 1.43 -7.66 -29.28
N ARG A 134 0.21 -7.58 -28.71
CA ARG A 134 -1.04 -7.97 -29.39
C ARG A 134 -2.10 -6.87 -29.26
N PRO A 135 -2.80 -6.50 -30.34
CA PRO A 135 -4.15 -5.98 -30.20
C PRO A 135 -4.97 -7.08 -29.49
N LEU A 136 -5.58 -6.76 -28.35
CA LEU A 136 -6.55 -7.68 -27.78
C LEU A 136 -7.65 -7.86 -28.82
N LEU A 137 -7.92 -9.12 -29.19
CA LEU A 137 -9.06 -9.44 -30.03
C LEU A 137 -10.31 -8.96 -29.27
N SER A 138 -10.93 -7.90 -29.77
CA SER A 138 -12.25 -7.46 -29.31
C SER A 138 -13.21 -8.63 -29.50
N SER A 139 -13.70 -9.17 -28.39
CA SER A 139 -14.81 -10.14 -28.38
C SER A 139 -16.11 -9.45 -28.72
#